data_AF-A0A165N3Z5-F1
#
_entry.id   AF-A0A165N3Z5-F1
#
_cell.length_a   1.000
_cell.length_b   1.000
_cell.length_c   1.000
_cell.angle_alpha   90.00
_cell.angle_beta   90.00
_cell.angle_gamma   90.00
#
_symmetry.space_group_name_H-M   'P 1'
#
loop_
_entity.id
_entity.type
_entity.pdbx_description
1 polymer ?
#
loop_
_entity_poly.entity_id
_entity_poly.type
_entity_poly.pdbx_seq_one_letter_code
_entity_poly.pdbx_strand_id
1 'polypeptide(L)'
;GGVKATSIAGLLLNHKDDKKGLQDTYVLQDRPVRIIGYATYFPDTSNTHTLLHREFLEMIKNGKKDRSGFTNLERNLYEALDDIATLTELAVLVLYVQIISHPYMHIVRGEGVNALDLGPLHRDVRDHLQKIISNPDLVLSPHATYETACLYGEDWETPAVIVRVQEMAPCLPHLRPILVAFCEGALKTWHCFSAEFVEGGAIYSATSEERQRAYAPATNDACEGALGSTRIMLRDKPRLSEHKRNTMYMHRRNDTAQFMTTLSDEDHHYFMQAAREHESSGAEHSRKMELVNAREETARVLVMKDGEKMQKGKDRKARLKSADFILTPEALDKLSGKVVAQLNLQINKWLASSLKHLVKKKKKDMKRREHMLSELKEVLNCYSKLPELEQQSLFNEEPSNEHGLTPVTGNDNHEDELQYESEIE
;
A
#
# COMPACT_ATOMS: atom_id res chain seq x y z
N GLY A 1 -4.01 15.21 -0.99
CA GLY A 1 -3.90 15.41 0.47
C GLY A 1 -4.53 14.28 1.27
N GLY A 2 -5.81 13.98 1.03
CA GLY A 2 -6.66 13.09 1.83
C GLY A 2 -6.10 11.69 2.02
N VAL A 3 -5.69 11.01 0.95
CA VAL A 3 -5.10 9.66 1.03
C VAL A 3 -3.82 9.65 1.88
N LYS A 4 -3.01 10.72 1.82
CA LYS A 4 -1.81 10.82 2.66
C LYS A 4 -2.16 11.09 4.11
N ALA A 5 -3.18 11.91 4.36
CA ALA A 5 -3.69 12.17 5.71
C ALA A 5 -4.24 10.90 6.37
N THR A 6 -5.04 10.10 5.66
CA THR A 6 -5.52 8.79 6.16
C THR A 6 -4.38 7.81 6.39
N SER A 7 -3.35 7.81 5.55
CA SER A 7 -2.13 7.01 5.76
C SER A 7 -1.38 7.42 7.03
N ILE A 8 -1.19 8.73 7.26
CA ILE A 8 -0.55 9.24 8.50
C ILE A 8 -1.40 8.89 9.73
N ALA A 9 -2.72 9.00 9.61
CA ALA A 9 -3.65 8.59 10.65
C ALA A 9 -3.51 7.10 11.00
N GLY A 10 -3.45 6.22 10.01
CA GLY A 10 -3.21 4.79 10.23
C GLY A 10 -1.88 4.54 10.93
N LEU A 11 -0.82 5.24 10.54
CA LEU A 11 0.50 5.11 11.19
C LEU A 11 0.51 5.59 12.64
N LEU A 12 -0.28 6.61 12.99
CA LEU A 12 -0.36 7.14 14.36
C LEU A 12 -1.26 6.29 15.26
N LEU A 13 -2.40 5.86 14.73
CA LEU A 13 -3.45 5.21 15.51
C LEU A 13 -3.22 3.70 15.54
N ASN A 14 -3.13 3.07 14.37
CA ASN A 14 -2.94 1.64 14.21
C ASN A 14 -1.46 1.29 13.88
N HIS A 15 -0.55 1.74 14.75
CA HIS A 15 0.88 1.51 14.58
C HIS A 15 1.23 0.03 14.77
N LYS A 16 2.17 -0.52 13.98
CA LYS A 16 2.64 -1.93 14.06
C LYS A 16 3.24 -2.35 15.43
N ASP A 17 3.56 -1.36 16.25
CA ASP A 17 4.08 -1.53 17.61
C ASP A 17 3.01 -0.99 18.54
N ASP A 18 2.27 -1.91 19.18
CA ASP A 18 1.13 -1.62 20.05
C ASP A 18 1.49 -0.66 21.20
N LYS A 19 2.78 -0.56 21.56
CA LYS A 19 3.24 0.38 22.60
C LYS A 19 3.35 1.83 22.13
N LYS A 20 3.42 2.04 20.81
CA LYS A 20 3.56 3.36 20.17
C LYS A 20 2.27 3.85 19.53
N GLY A 21 1.37 2.92 19.19
CA GLY A 21 0.07 3.24 18.60
C GLY A 21 -0.87 3.93 19.59
N LEU A 22 -1.76 4.75 19.06
CA LEU A 22 -2.81 5.43 19.82
C LEU A 22 -4.17 4.71 19.72
N GLN A 23 -4.19 3.47 19.22
CA GLN A 23 -5.40 2.67 18.94
C GLN A 23 -6.31 2.57 20.17
N ASP A 24 -5.78 2.11 21.30
CA ASP A 24 -6.57 1.95 22.52
C ASP A 24 -7.08 3.30 23.04
N THR A 25 -6.26 4.35 22.92
CA THR A 25 -6.67 5.71 23.33
C THR A 25 -7.78 6.25 22.43
N TYR A 26 -7.76 5.93 21.13
CA TYR A 26 -8.81 6.26 20.18
C TYR A 26 -10.10 5.50 20.49
N VAL A 27 -10.02 4.18 20.72
CA VAL A 27 -11.18 3.32 21.04
C VAL A 27 -11.86 3.72 22.35
N LEU A 28 -11.07 4.09 23.37
CA LEU A 28 -11.57 4.48 24.69
C LEU A 28 -12.10 5.91 24.75
N GLN A 29 -11.95 6.71 23.69
CA GLN A 29 -12.48 8.06 23.68
C GLN A 29 -14.01 8.06 23.51
N ASP A 30 -14.70 8.91 24.29
CA ASP A 30 -16.17 9.03 24.30
C ASP A 30 -16.76 9.51 22.96
N ARG A 31 -15.98 10.21 22.12
CA ARG A 31 -16.50 10.84 20.88
C ARG A 31 -16.72 9.89 19.70
N PRO A 32 -15.80 8.97 19.35
CA PRO A 32 -16.11 7.87 18.43
C PRO A 32 -17.40 7.14 18.82
N VAL A 33 -17.58 6.86 20.12
CA VAL A 33 -18.79 6.23 20.65
C VAL A 33 -20.03 7.13 20.54
N ARG A 34 -19.91 8.46 20.71
CA ARG A 34 -21.04 9.40 20.55
C ARG A 34 -21.41 9.73 19.09
N ILE A 35 -20.45 9.75 18.18
CA ILE A 35 -20.64 10.14 16.77
C ILE A 35 -21.03 8.93 15.92
N ILE A 36 -20.39 7.77 16.17
CA ILE A 36 -20.60 6.53 15.43
C ILE A 36 -21.59 5.60 16.17
N GLY A 37 -21.79 5.81 17.48
CA GLY A 37 -22.72 5.03 18.31
C GLY A 37 -22.11 3.81 18.99
N TYR A 38 -20.86 3.44 18.66
CA TYR A 38 -20.16 2.29 19.22
C TYR A 38 -18.63 2.45 19.14
N ALA A 39 -17.90 1.68 19.94
CA ALA A 39 -16.44 1.70 19.95
C ALA A 39 -15.88 1.00 18.71
N THR A 40 -15.20 1.75 17.84
CA THR A 40 -14.58 1.22 16.61
C THR A 40 -13.07 1.33 16.69
N TYR A 41 -12.38 0.23 16.38
CA TYR A 41 -10.95 0.25 16.13
C TYR A 41 -10.64 1.12 14.90
N PHE A 42 -9.55 1.89 14.96
CA PHE A 42 -9.09 2.60 13.77
C PHE A 42 -8.68 1.56 12.70
N PRO A 43 -9.18 1.67 11.47
CA PRO A 43 -8.87 0.72 10.42
C PRO A 43 -7.37 0.69 10.06
N ASP A 44 -6.90 -0.41 9.47
CA ASP A 44 -5.56 -0.43 8.84
C ASP A 44 -5.49 0.59 7.69
N THR A 45 -4.29 1.01 7.34
CA THR A 45 -3.93 2.02 6.33
C THR A 45 -4.64 1.90 4.97
N SER A 46 -5.23 0.74 4.64
CA SER A 46 -6.03 0.48 3.44
C SER A 46 -7.55 0.73 3.58
N ASN A 47 -8.07 0.86 4.80
CA ASN A 47 -9.50 1.03 5.09
C ASN A 47 -9.77 2.48 5.55
N THR A 48 -10.36 3.31 4.69
CA THR A 48 -10.37 4.78 4.81
C THR A 48 -11.67 5.36 5.38
N HIS A 49 -12.19 4.80 6.48
CA HIS A 49 -13.59 5.04 6.89
C HIS A 49 -13.79 5.90 8.13
N THR A 50 -12.76 6.50 8.71
CA THR A 50 -12.87 7.11 10.05
C THR A 50 -12.73 8.62 10.04
N LEU A 51 -13.69 9.26 10.71
CA LEU A 51 -13.67 10.67 11.05
C LEU A 51 -12.64 10.92 12.15
N LEU A 52 -11.56 11.62 11.80
CA LEU A 52 -10.63 12.14 12.79
C LEU A 52 -10.94 13.58 13.13
N HIS A 53 -10.87 13.89 14.41
CA HIS A 53 -11.18 15.20 14.94
C HIS A 53 -9.93 15.85 15.53
N ARG A 54 -9.77 17.15 15.25
CA ARG A 54 -8.67 17.97 15.78
C ARG A 54 -8.56 17.92 17.31
N GLU A 55 -9.70 17.89 17.99
CA GLU A 55 -9.77 17.80 19.45
C GLU A 55 -9.10 16.53 20.00
N PHE A 56 -9.16 15.41 19.27
CA PHE A 56 -8.45 14.20 19.68
C PHE A 56 -6.93 14.43 19.64
N LEU A 57 -6.43 15.00 18.54
CA LEU A 57 -5.00 15.29 18.42
C LEU A 57 -4.55 16.31 19.48
N GLU A 58 -5.37 17.30 19.79
CA GLU A 58 -5.11 18.26 20.88
C GLU A 58 -5.07 17.59 22.25
N MET A 59 -5.98 16.67 22.53
CA MET A 59 -5.95 15.85 23.75
C MET A 59 -4.64 15.06 23.84
N ILE A 60 -4.23 14.39 22.76
CA ILE A 60 -2.96 13.65 22.70
C ILE A 60 -1.77 14.59 22.96
N LYS A 61 -1.72 15.74 22.30
CA LYS A 61 -0.68 16.77 22.51
C LYS A 61 -0.61 17.20 23.97
N ASN A 62 -1.75 17.50 24.58
CA ASN A 62 -1.84 18.02 25.94
C ASN A 62 -1.54 16.94 27.01
N GLY A 63 -1.75 15.67 26.68
CA GLY A 63 -1.46 14.53 27.58
C GLY A 63 0.02 14.14 27.67
N LYS A 64 0.90 14.68 26.83
CA LYS A 64 2.33 14.34 26.84
C LYS A 64 3.04 14.93 28.05
N LYS A 65 3.71 14.06 28.83
CA LYS A 65 4.41 14.41 30.08
C LYS A 65 5.48 15.50 29.91
N ASP A 66 6.12 15.54 28.75
CA ASP A 66 7.22 16.46 28.44
C ASP A 66 6.75 17.79 27.80
N ARG A 67 5.43 17.97 27.59
CA ARG A 67 4.85 19.11 26.87
C ARG A 67 5.52 19.36 25.51
N SER A 68 6.01 18.31 24.84
CA SER A 68 6.76 18.38 23.57
C SER A 68 5.95 18.89 22.38
N GLY A 69 4.67 19.20 22.55
CA GLY A 69 3.79 19.64 21.47
C GLY A 69 3.49 18.51 20.48
N PHE A 70 3.18 18.88 19.24
CA PHE A 70 2.92 17.90 18.18
C PHE A 70 4.22 17.29 17.65
N THR A 71 4.24 15.97 17.46
CA THR A 71 5.26 15.34 16.60
C THR A 71 5.06 15.79 15.14
N ASN A 72 6.05 15.56 14.27
CA ASN A 72 5.91 15.89 12.85
C ASN A 72 4.71 15.19 12.20
N LEU A 73 4.46 13.92 12.56
CA LEU A 73 3.31 13.17 12.04
C LEU A 73 1.98 13.73 12.56
N GLU A 74 1.88 13.98 13.86
CA GLU A 74 0.67 14.56 14.46
C GLU A 74 0.38 15.96 13.90
N ARG A 75 1.41 16.79 13.73
CA ARG A 75 1.27 18.13 13.17
C ARG A 75 0.78 18.07 11.72
N ASN A 76 1.39 17.23 10.90
CA ASN A 76 0.96 17.05 9.51
C ASN A 76 -0.49 16.58 9.42
N LEU A 77 -0.92 15.66 10.29
CA LEU A 77 -2.31 15.22 10.34
C LEU A 77 -3.24 16.33 10.85
N TYR A 78 -2.83 17.08 11.88
CA TYR A 78 -3.61 18.18 12.43
C TYR A 78 -3.84 19.29 11.40
N GLU A 79 -2.79 19.69 10.67
CA GLU A 79 -2.87 20.69 9.60
C GLU A 79 -3.73 20.18 8.42
N ALA A 80 -3.61 18.89 8.08
CA ALA A 80 -4.44 18.26 7.06
C ALA A 80 -5.95 18.30 7.38
N LEU A 81 -6.33 18.31 8.66
CA LEU A 81 -7.74 18.42 9.09
C LEU A 81 -8.29 19.86 9.05
N ASP A 82 -7.49 20.84 8.64
CA ASP A 82 -7.90 22.24 8.42
C ASP A 82 -7.71 22.69 6.96
N ASP A 83 -6.97 21.91 6.17
CA ASP A 83 -6.73 22.20 4.77
C ASP A 83 -7.96 21.87 3.91
N ILE A 84 -8.55 22.89 3.30
CA ILE A 84 -9.78 22.78 2.49
C ILE A 84 -9.62 21.76 1.34
N ALA A 85 -8.46 21.74 0.68
CA ALA A 85 -8.22 20.80 -0.42
C ALA A 85 -8.20 19.35 0.09
N THR A 86 -7.51 19.09 1.20
CA THR A 86 -7.46 17.78 1.84
C THR A 86 -8.84 17.36 2.37
N LEU A 87 -9.58 18.25 3.01
CA LEU A 87 -10.95 17.99 3.48
C LEU A 87 -11.89 17.67 2.32
N THR A 88 -11.71 18.32 1.17
CA THR A 88 -12.48 18.01 -0.05
C THR A 88 -12.23 16.57 -0.51
N GLU A 89 -10.97 16.15 -0.58
CA GLU A 89 -10.62 14.77 -0.94
C GLU A 89 -11.17 13.76 0.08
N LEU A 90 -11.06 14.04 1.39
CA LEU A 90 -11.58 13.18 2.44
C LEU A 90 -13.11 13.04 2.37
N ALA A 91 -13.83 14.14 2.09
CA ALA A 91 -15.27 14.12 1.91
C ALA A 91 -15.68 13.20 0.76
N VAL A 92 -14.99 13.29 -0.38
CA VAL A 92 -15.25 12.41 -1.54
C VAL A 92 -14.96 10.94 -1.23
N LEU A 93 -13.86 10.65 -0.52
CA LEU A 93 -13.56 9.27 -0.08
C LEU A 93 -14.69 8.71 0.77
N VAL A 94 -15.19 9.46 1.76
CA VAL A 94 -16.27 8.96 2.62
C VAL A 94 -17.58 8.82 1.85
N LEU A 95 -17.92 9.76 0.96
CA LEU A 95 -19.10 9.63 0.11
C LEU A 95 -19.04 8.35 -0.73
N TYR A 96 -17.91 8.08 -1.39
CA TYR A 96 -17.72 6.87 -2.18
C TYR A 96 -17.88 5.59 -1.35
N VAL A 97 -17.36 5.63 -0.12
CA VAL A 97 -17.48 4.51 0.82
C VAL A 97 -18.94 4.21 1.15
N GLN A 98 -19.73 5.23 1.46
CA GLN A 98 -21.14 5.07 1.81
C GLN A 98 -21.99 4.63 0.60
N ILE A 99 -21.73 5.18 -0.59
CA ILE A 99 -22.59 4.95 -1.77
C ILE A 99 -22.19 3.73 -2.61
N ILE A 100 -20.92 3.31 -2.60
CA ILE A 100 -20.41 2.15 -3.35
C ILE A 100 -19.82 1.09 -2.41
N SER A 101 -18.80 1.44 -1.62
CA SER A 101 -17.97 0.42 -0.97
C SER A 101 -18.74 -0.40 0.06
N HIS A 102 -19.55 0.21 0.91
CA HIS A 102 -20.37 -0.52 1.88
C HIS A 102 -21.42 -1.42 1.22
N PRO A 103 -22.30 -0.91 0.32
CA PRO A 103 -23.25 -1.77 -0.40
C PRO A 103 -22.57 -2.93 -1.14
N TYR A 104 -21.43 -2.65 -1.79
CA TYR A 104 -20.65 -3.68 -2.48
C TYR A 104 -20.13 -4.74 -1.48
N MET A 105 -19.52 -4.32 -0.37
CA MET A 105 -18.96 -5.25 0.61
C MET A 105 -20.02 -6.06 1.34
N HIS A 106 -21.23 -5.53 1.57
CA HIS A 106 -22.35 -6.28 2.14
C HIS A 106 -22.74 -7.47 1.26
N ILE A 107 -22.76 -7.29 -0.06
CA ILE A 107 -23.07 -8.38 -1.00
C ILE A 107 -21.92 -9.37 -1.09
N VAL A 108 -20.69 -8.89 -1.28
CA VAL A 108 -19.52 -9.77 -1.45
C VAL A 108 -19.22 -10.59 -0.21
N ARG A 109 -19.53 -10.08 0.99
CA ARG A 109 -19.42 -10.82 2.26
C ARG A 109 -20.63 -11.67 2.60
N GLY A 110 -21.64 -11.72 1.72
CA GLY A 110 -22.80 -12.59 1.90
C GLY A 110 -22.39 -14.06 2.04
N GLU A 111 -23.18 -14.82 2.80
CA GLU A 111 -22.92 -16.24 2.99
C GLU A 111 -23.10 -17.01 1.67
N GLY A 112 -22.12 -17.86 1.34
CA GLY A 112 -22.17 -18.72 0.15
C GLY A 112 -22.00 -17.99 -1.18
N VAL A 113 -21.58 -16.71 -1.17
CA VAL A 113 -21.38 -15.95 -2.41
C VAL A 113 -20.13 -16.45 -3.14
N ASN A 114 -20.36 -16.94 -4.35
CA ASN A 114 -19.31 -17.37 -5.26
C ASN A 114 -18.75 -16.16 -6.03
N ALA A 115 -17.43 -16.01 -6.06
CA ALA A 115 -16.74 -14.94 -6.77
C ALA A 115 -17.12 -14.88 -8.26
N LEU A 116 -17.41 -16.04 -8.88
CA LEU A 116 -17.77 -16.14 -10.28
C LEU A 116 -19.18 -15.59 -10.60
N ASP A 117 -20.02 -15.41 -9.58
CA ASP A 117 -21.38 -14.87 -9.72
C ASP A 117 -21.43 -13.34 -9.53
N LEU A 118 -20.29 -12.67 -9.30
CA LEU A 118 -20.23 -11.22 -9.05
C LEU A 118 -20.34 -10.36 -10.31
N GLY A 119 -20.40 -10.95 -11.50
CA GLY A 119 -20.47 -10.22 -12.77
C GLY A 119 -21.60 -9.18 -12.85
N PRO A 120 -22.85 -9.50 -12.47
CA PRO A 120 -23.95 -8.53 -12.38
C PRO A 120 -23.64 -7.38 -11.43
N LEU A 121 -23.14 -7.66 -10.22
CA LEU A 121 -22.77 -6.65 -9.23
C LEU A 121 -21.74 -5.66 -9.80
N HIS A 122 -20.73 -6.15 -10.53
CA HIS A 122 -19.73 -5.28 -11.15
C HIS A 122 -20.34 -4.38 -12.24
N ARG A 123 -21.33 -4.86 -12.99
CA ARG A 123 -22.07 -4.03 -13.96
C ARG A 123 -22.86 -2.95 -13.24
N ASP A 124 -23.60 -3.32 -12.20
CA ASP A 124 -24.41 -2.38 -11.42
C ASP A 124 -23.56 -1.25 -10.82
N VAL A 125 -22.38 -1.57 -10.29
CA VAL A 125 -21.41 -0.56 -9.80
C VAL A 125 -20.98 0.40 -10.90
N ARG A 126 -20.64 -0.11 -12.09
CA ARG A 126 -20.23 0.75 -13.23
C ARG A 126 -21.36 1.65 -13.69
N ASP A 127 -22.56 1.09 -13.82
CA ASP A 127 -23.75 1.83 -14.25
C ASP A 127 -24.11 2.92 -13.23
N HIS A 128 -24.00 2.62 -11.94
CA HIS A 128 -24.24 3.59 -10.87
C HIS A 128 -23.20 4.72 -10.85
N LEU A 129 -21.92 4.38 -11.04
CA LEU A 129 -20.87 5.40 -11.19
C LEU A 129 -21.14 6.31 -12.39
N GLN A 130 -21.57 5.77 -13.52
CA GLN A 130 -21.95 6.56 -14.68
C GLN A 130 -23.15 7.48 -14.40
N LYS A 131 -24.14 7.03 -13.63
CA LYS A 131 -25.26 7.86 -13.17
C LYS A 131 -24.79 9.03 -12.30
N ILE A 132 -23.89 8.78 -11.34
CA ILE A 132 -23.34 9.82 -10.45
C ILE A 132 -22.48 10.82 -11.24
N ILE A 133 -21.65 10.37 -12.18
CA ILE A 133 -20.86 11.25 -13.05
C ILE A 133 -21.78 12.17 -13.86
N SER A 134 -22.88 11.62 -14.39
CA SER A 134 -23.84 12.37 -15.22
C SER A 134 -24.69 13.33 -14.39
N ASN A 135 -25.00 12.97 -13.14
CA ASN A 135 -25.77 13.81 -12.22
C ASN A 135 -25.20 13.74 -10.79
N PRO A 136 -24.17 14.55 -10.46
CA PRO A 136 -23.55 14.53 -9.13
C PRO A 136 -24.49 14.98 -8.00
N ASP A 137 -25.59 15.65 -8.33
CA ASP A 137 -26.59 16.09 -7.36
C ASP A 137 -27.37 14.93 -6.74
N LEU A 138 -27.31 13.74 -7.34
CA LEU A 138 -27.82 12.51 -6.70
C LEU A 138 -27.19 12.29 -5.32
N VAL A 139 -25.92 12.70 -5.15
CA VAL A 139 -25.13 12.55 -3.92
C VAL A 139 -24.96 13.88 -3.18
N LEU A 140 -24.76 14.99 -3.91
CA LEU A 140 -24.37 16.28 -3.32
C LEU A 140 -25.54 17.23 -3.03
N SER A 141 -26.75 16.91 -3.48
CA SER A 141 -27.92 17.75 -3.19
C SER A 141 -28.17 17.84 -1.68
N PRO A 142 -28.58 19.00 -1.14
CA PRO A 142 -29.06 19.11 0.24
C PRO A 142 -30.24 18.19 0.57
N HIS A 143 -30.95 17.72 -0.46
CA HIS A 143 -32.07 16.78 -0.35
C HIS A 143 -31.69 15.36 -0.81
N ALA A 144 -30.41 15.07 -1.05
CA ALA A 144 -29.96 13.73 -1.40
C ALA A 144 -30.29 12.75 -0.27
N THR A 145 -30.97 11.67 -0.62
CA THR A 145 -31.29 10.57 0.29
C THR A 145 -30.47 9.34 -0.08
N TYR A 146 -30.42 8.36 0.82
CA TYR A 146 -29.76 7.09 0.54
C TYR A 146 -30.40 6.38 -0.66
N GLU A 147 -31.71 6.50 -0.85
CA GLU A 147 -32.46 5.91 -1.97
C GLU A 147 -31.91 6.34 -3.34
N THR A 148 -31.48 7.59 -3.48
CA THR A 148 -30.98 8.12 -4.75
C THR A 148 -29.48 7.98 -4.92
N ALA A 149 -28.73 7.91 -3.81
CA ALA A 149 -27.29 7.98 -3.83
C ALA A 149 -26.59 6.62 -3.62
N CYS A 150 -27.11 5.72 -2.79
CA CYS A 150 -26.56 4.37 -2.61
C CYS A 150 -26.78 3.50 -3.85
N LEU A 151 -25.84 2.58 -4.10
CA LEU A 151 -25.89 1.62 -5.21
C LEU A 151 -27.23 0.89 -5.35
N TYR A 152 -27.82 0.47 -4.23
CA TYR A 152 -29.12 -0.22 -4.17
C TYR A 152 -30.18 0.55 -3.35
N GLY A 153 -29.93 1.82 -3.04
CA GLY A 153 -30.85 2.61 -2.23
C GLY A 153 -31.02 2.11 -0.79
N GLU A 154 -30.02 1.43 -0.24
CA GLU A 154 -29.98 0.98 1.16
C GLU A 154 -29.57 2.12 2.09
N ASP A 155 -29.96 2.04 3.37
CA ASP A 155 -29.61 3.03 4.39
C ASP A 155 -28.10 3.29 4.47
N TRP A 156 -27.75 4.50 4.90
CA TRP A 156 -26.35 4.85 5.18
C TRP A 156 -25.79 3.99 6.30
N GLU A 157 -24.66 3.33 6.07
CA GLU A 157 -23.91 2.62 7.12
C GLU A 157 -23.52 3.58 8.26
N THR A 158 -23.18 4.82 7.91
CA THR A 158 -22.84 5.85 8.90
C THR A 158 -23.47 7.20 8.54
N PRO A 159 -24.76 7.41 8.88
CA PRO A 159 -25.50 8.62 8.51
C PRO A 159 -24.84 9.91 9.03
N ALA A 160 -24.19 9.84 10.19
CA ALA A 160 -23.50 10.97 10.80
C ALA A 160 -22.41 11.58 9.90
N VAL A 161 -21.73 10.76 9.08
CA VAL A 161 -20.70 11.29 8.18
C VAL A 161 -21.30 11.97 6.97
N ILE A 162 -22.43 11.48 6.45
CA ILE A 162 -23.17 12.13 5.36
C ILE A 162 -23.63 13.51 5.79
N VAL A 163 -24.26 13.61 6.97
CA VAL A 163 -24.68 14.90 7.55
C VAL A 163 -23.48 15.84 7.66
N ARG A 164 -22.34 15.35 8.15
CA ARG A 164 -21.14 16.18 8.30
C ARG A 164 -20.60 16.68 6.96
N VAL A 165 -20.59 15.85 5.92
CA VAL A 165 -20.17 16.25 4.58
C VAL A 165 -21.15 17.29 4.00
N GLN A 166 -22.46 17.13 4.20
CA GLN A 166 -23.47 18.10 3.76
C GLN A 166 -23.30 19.47 4.45
N GLU A 167 -23.03 19.49 5.76
CA GLU A 167 -22.74 20.72 6.50
C GLU A 167 -21.48 21.42 5.98
N MET A 168 -20.46 20.65 5.58
CA MET A 168 -19.19 21.18 5.10
C MET A 168 -19.23 21.58 3.63
N ALA A 169 -20.13 21.01 2.82
CA ALA A 169 -20.20 21.20 1.38
C ALA A 169 -20.18 22.68 0.93
N PRO A 170 -20.87 23.64 1.59
CA PRO A 170 -20.78 25.05 1.23
C PRO A 170 -19.37 25.65 1.34
N CYS A 171 -18.53 25.09 2.20
CA CYS A 171 -17.14 25.53 2.43
C CYS A 171 -16.12 24.76 1.57
N LEU A 172 -16.57 23.79 0.76
CA LEU A 172 -15.72 22.95 -0.08
C LEU A 172 -15.97 23.27 -1.57
N PRO A 173 -15.35 24.34 -2.10
CA PRO A 173 -15.68 24.88 -3.43
C PRO A 173 -15.44 23.90 -4.58
N HIS A 174 -14.57 22.90 -4.37
CA HIS A 174 -14.22 21.90 -5.37
C HIS A 174 -14.84 20.51 -5.11
N LEU A 175 -15.78 20.39 -4.16
CA LEU A 175 -16.39 19.09 -3.83
C LEU A 175 -17.02 18.40 -5.05
N ARG A 176 -17.81 19.14 -5.82
CA ARG A 176 -18.45 18.62 -7.05
C ARG A 176 -17.42 18.14 -8.10
N PRO A 177 -16.49 18.97 -8.58
CA PRO A 177 -15.55 18.52 -9.61
C PRO A 177 -14.62 17.39 -9.12
N ILE A 178 -14.24 17.37 -7.83
CA ILE A 178 -13.44 16.28 -7.28
C ILE A 178 -14.23 14.97 -7.17
N LEU A 179 -15.52 15.02 -6.80
CA LEU A 179 -16.38 13.83 -6.80
C LEU A 179 -16.47 13.21 -8.20
N VAL A 180 -16.72 14.04 -9.21
CA VAL A 180 -16.81 13.59 -10.61
C VAL A 180 -15.50 12.95 -11.06
N ALA A 181 -14.37 13.65 -10.87
CA ALA A 181 -13.06 13.14 -11.25
C ALA A 181 -12.70 11.83 -10.52
N PHE A 182 -13.07 11.70 -9.25
CA PHE A 182 -12.90 10.47 -8.48
C PHE A 182 -13.74 9.33 -9.06
N CYS A 183 -15.03 9.56 -9.34
CA CYS A 183 -15.92 8.56 -9.94
C CYS A 183 -15.46 8.14 -11.34
N GLU A 184 -14.95 9.05 -12.18
CA GLU A 184 -14.36 8.72 -13.48
C GLU A 184 -13.13 7.80 -13.34
N GLY A 185 -12.24 8.10 -12.39
CA GLY A 185 -11.09 7.26 -12.08
C GLY A 185 -11.48 5.89 -11.54
N ALA A 186 -12.47 5.85 -10.64
CA ALA A 186 -13.04 4.62 -10.11
C ALA A 186 -13.69 3.77 -11.22
N LEU A 187 -14.50 4.38 -12.09
CA LEU A 187 -15.16 3.70 -13.21
C LEU A 187 -14.13 3.05 -14.16
N LYS A 188 -13.06 3.78 -14.51
CA LYS A 188 -11.95 3.22 -15.29
C LYS A 188 -11.33 2.00 -14.61
N THR A 189 -11.16 2.05 -13.30
CA THR A 189 -10.59 0.95 -12.51
C THR A 189 -11.54 -0.25 -12.49
N TRP A 190 -12.84 -0.02 -12.33
CA TRP A 190 -13.86 -1.06 -12.40
C TRP A 190 -13.93 -1.73 -13.76
N HIS A 191 -13.72 -1.00 -14.87
CA HIS A 191 -13.60 -1.62 -16.19
C HIS A 191 -12.42 -2.61 -16.26
N CYS A 192 -11.25 -2.24 -15.74
CA CYS A 192 -10.11 -3.15 -15.68
C CYS A 192 -10.36 -4.33 -14.74
N PHE A 193 -10.93 -4.08 -13.55
CA PHE A 193 -11.18 -5.09 -12.52
C PHE A 193 -12.23 -6.14 -12.95
N SER A 194 -13.25 -5.71 -13.70
CA SER A 194 -14.35 -6.58 -14.17
C SER A 194 -14.17 -7.09 -15.60
N ALA A 195 -12.96 -6.97 -16.18
CA ALA A 195 -12.70 -7.33 -17.57
C ALA A 195 -12.97 -8.81 -17.88
N GLU A 196 -12.80 -9.71 -16.90
CA GLU A 196 -13.05 -11.15 -17.06
C GLU A 196 -14.56 -11.52 -17.05
N PHE A 197 -15.41 -10.61 -16.55
CA PHE A 197 -16.86 -10.78 -16.42
C PHE A 197 -17.67 -10.19 -17.59
N VAL A 198 -16.98 -9.75 -18.65
CA VAL A 198 -17.62 -9.19 -19.86
C VAL A 198 -18.51 -10.21 -20.54
N GLU A 199 -19.56 -9.73 -21.20
CA GLU A 199 -20.45 -10.58 -22.01
C GLU A 199 -19.64 -11.33 -23.08
N GLY A 200 -19.89 -12.64 -23.19
CA GLY A 200 -19.13 -13.53 -24.06
C GLY A 200 -17.77 -13.97 -23.52
N GLY A 201 -17.34 -13.48 -22.35
CA GLY A 201 -16.16 -13.99 -21.64
C GLY A 201 -16.38 -15.40 -21.08
N ALA A 202 -15.29 -16.04 -20.62
CA ALA A 202 -15.34 -17.41 -20.10
C ALA A 202 -16.24 -17.53 -18.86
N ILE A 203 -16.16 -16.56 -17.93
CA ILE A 203 -16.98 -16.56 -16.71
C ILE A 203 -18.46 -16.32 -17.03
N TYR A 204 -18.74 -15.39 -17.95
CA TYR A 204 -20.10 -15.08 -18.39
C TYR A 204 -20.76 -16.27 -19.11
N SER A 205 -19.99 -16.97 -19.94
CA SER A 205 -20.47 -18.10 -20.74
C SER A 205 -20.57 -19.40 -19.95
N ALA A 206 -19.96 -19.46 -18.76
CA ALA A 206 -20.05 -20.62 -17.89
C ALA A 206 -21.50 -20.85 -17.44
N THR A 207 -21.88 -22.12 -17.38
CA THR A 207 -23.15 -22.55 -16.78
C THR A 207 -23.12 -22.36 -15.26
N SER A 208 -24.28 -22.29 -14.63
CA SER A 208 -24.38 -22.24 -13.17
C SER A 208 -23.72 -23.46 -12.51
N GLU A 209 -23.83 -24.63 -13.14
CA GLU A 209 -23.20 -25.87 -12.69
C GLU A 209 -21.67 -25.81 -12.79
N GLU A 210 -21.12 -25.17 -13.82
CA GLU A 210 -19.67 -24.95 -13.95
C GLU A 210 -19.15 -23.98 -12.90
N ARG A 211 -19.84 -22.86 -12.69
CA ARG A 211 -19.47 -21.90 -11.63
C ARG A 211 -19.54 -22.53 -10.25
N GLN A 212 -20.55 -23.37 -9.99
CA GLN A 212 -20.67 -24.08 -8.71
C GLN A 212 -19.56 -25.12 -8.51
N ARG A 213 -19.15 -25.84 -9.57
CA ARG A 213 -18.01 -26.78 -9.50
C ARG A 213 -16.69 -26.07 -9.28
N ALA A 214 -16.53 -24.86 -9.82
CA ALA A 214 -15.36 -24.02 -9.64
C ALA A 214 -15.54 -23.00 -8.50
N TYR A 215 -16.34 -23.33 -7.48
CA TYR A 215 -16.67 -22.42 -6.39
C TYR A 215 -15.41 -21.79 -5.78
N ALA A 216 -15.38 -20.45 -5.79
CA ALA A 216 -14.38 -19.65 -5.12
C ALA A 216 -15.11 -18.66 -4.20
N PRO A 217 -14.78 -18.58 -2.91
CA PRO A 217 -15.42 -17.59 -2.04
C PRO A 217 -15.12 -16.18 -2.54
N ALA A 218 -16.13 -15.31 -2.51
CA ALA A 218 -16.02 -13.93 -2.96
C ALA A 218 -15.05 -13.07 -2.13
N THR A 219 -14.78 -13.45 -0.87
CA THR A 219 -13.71 -12.85 -0.05
C THR A 219 -12.71 -13.88 0.44
N ASN A 220 -11.51 -13.40 0.74
CA ASN A 220 -10.45 -14.19 1.40
C ASN A 220 -10.61 -14.21 2.94
N ASP A 221 -11.70 -13.65 3.49
CA ASP A 221 -11.89 -13.42 4.93
C ASP A 221 -11.75 -14.72 5.74
N ALA A 222 -12.30 -15.84 5.22
CA ALA A 222 -12.20 -17.14 5.88
C ALA A 222 -10.75 -17.68 5.93
N CYS A 223 -9.99 -17.49 4.86
CA CYS A 223 -8.59 -17.88 4.80
C CYS A 223 -7.73 -16.97 5.69
N GLU A 224 -7.99 -15.67 5.72
CA GLU A 224 -7.31 -14.71 6.60
C GLU A 224 -7.58 -15.01 8.07
N GLY A 225 -8.84 -15.34 8.42
CA GLY A 225 -9.20 -15.81 9.76
C GLY A 225 -8.48 -17.11 10.15
N ALA A 226 -8.37 -18.07 9.22
CA ALA A 226 -7.62 -19.31 9.45
C ALA A 226 -6.11 -19.07 9.64
N LEU A 227 -5.53 -18.11 8.91
CA LEU A 227 -4.13 -17.71 9.07
C LEU A 227 -3.90 -16.96 10.39
N GLY A 228 -4.79 -16.03 10.75
CA GLY A 228 -4.74 -15.29 12.00
C GLY A 228 -4.81 -16.21 13.23
N SER A 229 -5.78 -17.11 13.25
CA SER A 229 -5.91 -18.13 14.29
C SER A 229 -4.69 -19.08 14.34
N THR A 230 -4.12 -19.41 13.18
CA THR A 230 -2.87 -20.18 13.10
C THR A 230 -1.70 -19.44 13.74
N ARG A 231 -1.55 -18.13 13.51
CA ARG A 231 -0.50 -17.32 14.13
C ARG A 231 -0.62 -17.31 15.66
N ILE A 232 -1.83 -17.12 16.18
CA ILE A 232 -2.11 -17.15 17.63
C ILE A 232 -1.73 -18.52 18.19
N MET A 233 -2.16 -19.60 17.54
CA MET A 233 -1.88 -20.96 18.00
C MET A 233 -0.38 -21.28 18.00
N LEU A 234 0.37 -20.85 17.00
CA LEU A 234 1.82 -21.05 16.92
C LEU A 234 2.59 -20.21 17.94
N ARG A 235 2.09 -19.02 18.30
CA ARG A 235 2.66 -18.21 19.38
C ARG A 235 2.51 -18.89 20.74
N ASP A 236 1.32 -19.42 21.01
CA ASP A 236 1.03 -20.10 22.28
C ASP A 236 1.67 -21.49 22.34
N LYS A 237 1.84 -22.16 21.19
CA LYS A 237 2.40 -23.50 21.05
C LYS A 237 3.51 -23.53 19.99
N PRO A 238 4.70 -22.98 20.28
CA PRO A 238 5.79 -22.85 19.29
C PRO A 238 6.39 -24.18 18.84
N ARG A 239 6.15 -25.27 19.58
CA ARG A 239 6.58 -26.63 19.21
C ARG A 239 5.52 -27.40 18.40
N LEU A 240 4.35 -26.82 18.15
CA LEU A 240 3.31 -27.46 17.36
C LEU A 240 3.77 -27.59 15.91
N SER A 241 3.77 -28.82 15.38
CA SER A 241 4.03 -29.04 13.96
C SER A 241 2.81 -28.64 13.11
N GLU A 242 3.07 -28.30 11.85
CA GLU A 242 2.01 -27.94 10.93
C GLU A 242 1.08 -29.12 10.67
N HIS A 243 1.63 -30.33 10.54
CA HIS A 243 0.82 -31.53 10.41
C HIS A 243 -0.13 -31.70 11.60
N LYS A 244 0.35 -31.55 12.84
CA LYS A 244 -0.50 -31.66 14.03
C LYS A 244 -1.56 -30.55 14.06
N ARG A 245 -1.23 -29.33 13.65
CA ARG A 245 -2.17 -28.22 13.51
C ARG A 245 -3.28 -28.57 12.50
N ASN A 246 -2.92 -29.04 11.31
CA ASN A 246 -3.87 -29.47 10.29
C ASN A 246 -4.75 -30.62 10.80
N THR A 247 -4.18 -31.62 11.47
CA THR A 247 -4.97 -32.71 12.10
C THR A 247 -5.97 -32.17 13.12
N MET A 248 -5.58 -31.22 13.98
CA MET A 248 -6.50 -30.60 14.96
C MET A 248 -7.65 -29.84 14.28
N TYR A 249 -7.38 -29.16 13.17
CA TYR A 249 -8.41 -28.47 12.39
C TYR A 249 -9.37 -29.47 11.72
N MET A 250 -8.83 -30.48 11.05
CA MET A 250 -9.63 -31.51 10.38
C MET A 250 -10.47 -32.30 11.38
N HIS A 251 -9.91 -32.62 12.56
CA HIS A 251 -10.63 -33.33 13.62
C HIS A 251 -11.89 -32.58 14.09
N ARG A 252 -11.83 -31.24 14.11
CA ARG A 252 -12.98 -30.38 14.48
C ARG A 252 -13.95 -30.17 13.32
N ARG A 253 -13.44 -30.04 12.09
CA ARG A 253 -14.25 -29.66 10.92
C ARG A 253 -14.98 -30.84 10.29
N ASN A 254 -14.44 -32.05 10.38
CA ASN A 254 -15.00 -33.24 9.76
C ASN A 254 -15.80 -34.10 10.75
N ASP A 255 -16.24 -33.53 11.88
CA ASP A 255 -16.90 -34.26 12.97
C ASP A 255 -16.16 -35.54 13.41
N THR A 256 -14.83 -35.55 13.24
CA THR A 256 -14.01 -36.74 13.55
C THR A 256 -14.08 -37.06 15.04
N ALA A 257 -14.26 -36.05 15.89
CA ALA A 257 -14.52 -36.25 17.31
C ALA A 257 -15.75 -37.13 17.56
N GLN A 258 -16.85 -36.88 16.83
CA GLN A 258 -18.08 -37.64 16.95
C GLN A 258 -17.91 -39.05 16.35
N PHE A 259 -17.25 -39.17 15.19
CA PHE A 259 -16.90 -40.46 14.63
C PHE A 259 -16.06 -41.30 15.59
N MET A 260 -15.08 -40.69 16.28
CA MET A 260 -14.24 -41.38 17.25
C MET A 260 -15.01 -41.99 18.42
N THR A 261 -16.20 -41.46 18.78
CA THR A 261 -17.04 -42.06 19.83
C THR A 261 -17.73 -43.37 19.41
N THR A 262 -17.76 -43.65 18.11
CA THR A 262 -18.38 -44.86 17.55
C THR A 262 -17.39 -46.01 17.37
N LEU A 263 -16.10 -45.75 17.61
CA LEU A 263 -15.01 -46.71 17.42
C LEU A 263 -14.88 -47.66 18.62
N SER A 264 -14.38 -48.86 18.34
CA SER A 264 -14.01 -49.84 19.37
C SER A 264 -12.61 -49.58 19.94
N ASP A 265 -12.28 -50.25 21.04
CA ASP A 265 -10.93 -50.22 21.62
C ASP A 265 -9.86 -50.80 20.68
N GLU A 266 -10.25 -51.75 19.83
CA GLU A 266 -9.40 -52.38 18.81
C GLU A 266 -9.06 -51.39 17.68
N ASP A 267 -10.05 -50.62 17.23
CA ASP A 267 -9.86 -49.54 16.24
C ASP A 267 -8.93 -48.45 16.80
N HIS A 268 -9.11 -48.10 18.08
CA HIS A 268 -8.21 -47.15 18.75
C HIS A 268 -6.77 -47.67 18.82
N HIS A 269 -6.57 -48.96 19.10
CA HIS A 269 -5.23 -49.57 19.09
C HIS A 269 -4.60 -49.53 17.70
N TYR A 270 -5.37 -49.83 16.66
CA TYR A 270 -4.92 -49.72 15.27
C TYR A 270 -4.50 -48.29 14.93
N PHE A 271 -5.32 -47.28 15.24
CA PHE A 271 -4.98 -45.88 14.96
C PHE A 271 -3.75 -45.39 15.72
N MET A 272 -3.56 -45.83 16.98
CA MET A 272 -2.34 -45.52 17.73
C MET A 272 -1.10 -46.11 17.08
N GLN A 273 -1.19 -47.35 16.58
CA GLN A 273 -0.09 -47.99 15.86
C GLN A 273 0.22 -47.25 14.55
N ALA A 274 -0.80 -46.99 13.74
CA ALA A 274 -0.66 -46.26 12.48
C ALA A 274 -0.08 -44.84 12.68
N ALA A 275 -0.49 -44.14 13.74
CA ALA A 275 0.05 -42.83 14.08
C ALA A 275 1.55 -42.89 14.43
N ARG A 276 1.98 -43.92 15.18
CA ARG A 276 3.40 -44.13 15.51
C ARG A 276 4.23 -44.45 14.27
N GLU A 277 3.71 -45.29 13.38
CA GLU A 277 4.35 -45.59 12.10
C GLU A 277 4.50 -44.32 11.26
N HIS A 278 3.45 -43.50 11.17
CA HIS A 278 3.49 -42.24 10.45
C HIS A 278 4.47 -41.22 11.08
N GLU A 279 4.52 -41.09 12.40
CA GLU A 279 5.50 -40.23 13.09
C GLU A 279 6.94 -40.73 12.88
N SER A 280 7.15 -42.06 12.82
CA SER A 280 8.45 -42.67 12.54
C SER A 280 8.95 -42.45 11.11
N SER A 281 8.07 -42.07 10.17
CA SER A 281 8.41 -41.81 8.76
C SER A 281 9.34 -40.61 8.56
N GLY A 282 9.47 -39.72 9.55
CA GLY A 282 10.31 -38.53 9.45
C GLY A 282 9.78 -37.44 8.50
N ALA A 283 8.54 -37.54 8.00
CA ALA A 283 7.97 -36.59 7.04
C ALA A 283 8.03 -35.12 7.51
N GLU A 284 7.77 -34.86 8.79
CA GLU A 284 7.89 -33.52 9.39
C GLU A 284 9.35 -33.03 9.46
N HIS A 285 10.32 -33.94 9.63
CA HIS A 285 11.73 -33.60 9.56
C HIS A 285 12.14 -33.23 8.13
N SER A 286 11.73 -34.02 7.13
CA SER A 286 11.96 -33.73 5.71
C SER A 286 11.38 -32.37 5.32
N ARG A 287 10.13 -32.08 5.71
CA ARG A 287 9.49 -30.78 5.47
C ARG A 287 10.26 -29.62 6.11
N LYS A 288 10.76 -29.80 7.34
CA LYS A 288 11.59 -28.77 8.00
C LYS A 288 12.89 -28.53 7.24
N MET A 289 13.53 -29.59 6.74
CA MET A 289 14.73 -29.48 5.92
C MET A 289 14.46 -28.75 4.59
N GLU A 290 13.34 -29.04 3.92
CA GLU A 290 12.93 -28.31 2.72
C GLU A 290 12.76 -26.81 2.99
N LEU A 291 12.12 -26.45 4.11
CA LEU A 291 11.96 -25.04 4.51
C LEU A 291 13.29 -24.36 4.81
N VAL A 292 14.23 -25.06 5.44
CA VAL A 292 15.59 -24.55 5.69
C VAL A 292 16.30 -24.32 4.37
N ASN A 293 16.30 -25.32 3.47
CA ASN A 293 16.94 -25.23 2.16
C ASN A 293 16.37 -24.08 1.31
N ALA A 294 15.04 -23.91 1.30
CA ALA A 294 14.39 -22.81 0.58
C ALA A 294 14.78 -21.43 1.15
N ARG A 295 14.93 -21.32 2.49
CA ARG A 295 15.41 -20.09 3.14
C ARG A 295 16.87 -19.81 2.83
N GLU A 296 17.72 -20.82 2.85
CA GLU A 296 19.12 -20.69 2.47
C GLU A 296 19.27 -20.24 1.01
N GLU A 297 18.49 -20.81 0.10
CA GLU A 297 18.50 -20.42 -1.30
C GLU A 297 18.02 -18.97 -1.49
N THR A 298 16.94 -18.60 -0.80
CA THR A 298 16.46 -17.20 -0.80
C THR A 298 17.54 -16.26 -0.28
N ALA A 299 18.24 -16.62 0.80
CA ALA A 299 19.33 -15.83 1.34
C ALA A 299 20.51 -15.71 0.36
N ARG A 300 20.87 -16.79 -0.34
CA ARG A 300 21.91 -16.77 -1.38
C ARG A 300 21.54 -15.82 -2.52
N VAL A 301 20.30 -15.90 -3.02
CA VAL A 301 19.80 -15.01 -4.08
C VAL A 301 19.86 -13.55 -3.64
N LEU A 302 19.49 -13.24 -2.39
CA LEU A 302 19.58 -11.88 -1.85
C LEU A 302 21.03 -11.38 -1.79
N VAL A 303 21.95 -12.21 -1.27
CA VAL A 303 23.39 -11.88 -1.23
C VAL A 303 23.95 -11.64 -2.63
N MET A 304 23.58 -12.46 -3.61
CA MET A 304 23.98 -12.26 -5.01
C MET A 304 23.44 -10.94 -5.58
N LYS A 305 22.15 -10.64 -5.39
CA LYS A 305 21.53 -9.38 -5.82
C LYS A 305 22.19 -8.18 -5.18
N ASP A 306 22.54 -8.25 -3.91
CA ASP A 306 23.25 -7.18 -3.21
C ASP A 306 24.69 -7.03 -3.70
N GLY A 307 25.38 -8.14 -3.98
CA GLY A 307 26.67 -8.16 -4.66
C GLY A 307 26.64 -7.47 -6.02
N GLU A 308 25.64 -7.79 -6.85
CA GLU A 308 25.43 -7.14 -8.14
C GLU A 308 25.12 -5.65 -8.00
N LYS A 309 24.27 -5.25 -7.04
CA LYS A 309 23.99 -3.84 -6.76
C LYS A 309 25.24 -3.09 -6.35
N MET A 310 26.06 -3.69 -5.48
CA MET A 310 27.34 -3.12 -5.07
C MET A 310 28.30 -3.00 -6.25
N GLN A 311 28.41 -4.02 -7.10
CA GLN A 311 29.27 -3.98 -8.28
C GLN A 311 28.79 -2.93 -9.30
N LYS A 312 27.49 -2.89 -9.63
CA LYS A 312 26.89 -1.84 -10.47
C LYS A 312 27.14 -0.44 -9.89
N GLY A 313 27.09 -0.31 -8.56
CA GLY A 313 27.44 0.92 -7.85
C GLY A 313 28.91 1.30 -7.99
N LYS A 314 29.83 0.34 -7.82
CA LYS A 314 31.28 0.52 -8.03
C LYS A 314 31.61 0.90 -9.47
N ASP A 315 31.06 0.18 -10.45
CA ASP A 315 31.24 0.43 -11.87
C ASP A 315 30.71 1.82 -12.26
N ARG A 316 29.55 2.22 -11.71
CA ARG A 316 29.01 3.58 -11.90
C ARG A 316 29.95 4.63 -11.33
N LYS A 317 30.46 4.46 -10.11
CA LYS A 317 31.44 5.39 -9.50
C LYS A 317 32.72 5.45 -10.34
N ALA A 318 33.26 4.32 -10.78
CA ALA A 318 34.45 4.25 -11.62
C ALA A 318 34.25 4.96 -12.96
N ARG A 319 33.12 4.74 -13.64
CA ARG A 319 32.75 5.44 -14.89
C ARG A 319 32.69 6.96 -14.69
N LEU A 320 32.11 7.43 -13.58
CA LEU A 320 32.05 8.86 -13.26
C LEU A 320 33.42 9.46 -12.95
N LYS A 321 34.29 8.72 -12.25
CA LYS A 321 35.67 9.14 -12.00
C LYS A 321 36.47 9.25 -13.30
N SER A 322 36.36 8.26 -14.19
CA SER A 322 37.13 8.19 -15.44
C SER A 322 36.75 9.22 -16.52
N ALA A 323 35.56 9.81 -16.47
CA ALA A 323 35.06 10.68 -17.52
C ALA A 323 35.35 12.14 -17.20
N ASP A 324 36.08 12.90 -18.02
CA ASP A 324 36.41 14.30 -17.70
C ASP A 324 35.19 15.24 -17.69
N PHE A 325 35.27 16.32 -16.89
CA PHE A 325 34.26 17.37 -16.93
C PHE A 325 34.37 18.15 -18.24
N ILE A 326 33.23 18.36 -18.91
CA ILE A 326 33.14 19.31 -20.01
C ILE A 326 32.81 20.68 -19.41
N LEU A 327 33.75 21.62 -19.51
CA LEU A 327 33.65 22.94 -18.86
C LEU A 327 33.25 24.08 -19.78
N THR A 328 33.13 23.84 -21.09
CA THR A 328 32.82 24.88 -22.08
C THR A 328 31.55 24.56 -22.87
N PRO A 329 30.66 25.55 -23.11
CA PRO A 329 29.46 25.36 -23.92
C PRO A 329 29.76 24.88 -25.35
N GLU A 330 30.88 25.32 -25.93
CA GLU A 330 31.29 24.95 -27.29
C GLU A 330 31.70 23.48 -27.38
N ALA A 331 32.25 22.91 -26.31
CA ALA A 331 32.59 21.49 -26.25
C ALA A 331 31.35 20.61 -26.09
N LEU A 332 30.28 21.10 -25.43
CA LEU A 332 28.99 20.40 -25.39
C LEU A 332 28.32 20.35 -26.76
N ASP A 333 28.44 21.42 -27.55
CA ASP A 333 27.85 21.49 -28.89
C ASP A 333 28.60 20.65 -29.93
N LYS A 334 29.88 20.34 -29.68
CA LYS A 334 30.74 19.48 -30.53
C LYS A 334 30.67 17.99 -30.20
N LEU A 335 29.80 17.57 -29.27
CA LEU A 335 29.62 16.16 -28.94
C LEU A 335 29.09 15.37 -30.13
N SER A 336 29.77 14.28 -30.47
CA SER A 336 29.41 13.39 -31.58
C SER A 336 29.25 11.93 -31.10
N GLY A 337 28.45 11.15 -31.83
CA GLY A 337 28.16 9.75 -31.49
C GLY A 337 26.99 9.58 -30.50
N LYS A 338 27.20 8.87 -29.38
CA LYS A 338 26.17 8.59 -28.35
C LYS A 338 25.90 9.82 -27.45
N VAL A 339 25.45 10.92 -28.06
CA VAL A 339 25.30 12.23 -27.43
C VAL A 339 24.42 12.20 -26.17
N VAL A 340 23.27 11.54 -26.20
CA VAL A 340 22.36 11.46 -25.03
C VAL A 340 23.00 10.73 -23.86
N ALA A 341 23.80 9.68 -24.11
CA ALA A 341 24.50 8.95 -23.05
C ALA A 341 25.63 9.79 -22.44
N GLN A 342 26.35 10.55 -23.27
CA GLN A 342 27.41 11.46 -22.82
C GLN A 342 26.85 12.63 -22.00
N LEU A 343 25.74 13.24 -22.43
CA LEU A 343 25.05 14.29 -21.66
C LEU A 343 24.56 13.77 -20.30
N ASN A 344 23.97 12.57 -20.28
CA ASN A 344 23.58 11.92 -19.03
C ASN A 344 24.79 11.66 -18.12
N LEU A 345 25.92 11.24 -18.67
CA LEU A 345 27.15 11.02 -17.90
C LEU A 345 27.64 12.33 -17.27
N GLN A 346 27.65 13.43 -18.02
CA GLN A 346 28.01 14.76 -17.50
C GLN A 346 27.07 15.21 -16.39
N ILE A 347 25.74 15.12 -16.59
CA ILE A 347 24.76 15.46 -15.54
C ILE A 347 25.00 14.64 -14.27
N ASN A 348 25.21 13.34 -14.40
CA ASN A 348 25.47 12.48 -13.23
C ASN A 348 26.80 12.83 -12.54
N LYS A 349 27.81 13.31 -13.29
CA LYS A 349 29.10 13.73 -12.73
C LYS A 349 28.97 15.03 -11.95
N TRP A 350 28.24 16.02 -12.48
CA TRP A 350 27.92 17.26 -11.76
C TRP A 350 27.10 17.00 -10.49
N LEU A 351 26.09 16.12 -10.56
CA LEU A 351 25.30 15.72 -9.39
C LEU A 351 26.10 14.96 -8.33
N ALA A 352 27.19 14.30 -8.71
CA ALA A 352 28.10 13.59 -7.80
C ALA A 352 29.22 14.47 -7.25
N SER A 353 29.34 15.73 -7.69
CA SER A 353 30.38 16.67 -7.29
C SER A 353 30.01 17.49 -6.05
N SER A 354 31.00 18.15 -5.47
CA SER A 354 30.84 19.19 -4.43
C SER A 354 29.91 20.33 -4.89
N LEU A 355 29.83 20.59 -6.20
CA LEU A 355 29.02 21.64 -6.82
C LEU A 355 27.66 21.16 -7.34
N LYS A 356 27.11 20.05 -6.80
CA LYS A 356 25.80 19.50 -7.20
C LYS A 356 24.64 20.52 -7.14
N HIS A 357 24.75 21.54 -6.30
CA HIS A 357 23.74 22.58 -6.12
C HIS A 357 23.57 23.48 -7.36
N LEU A 358 24.53 23.46 -8.29
CA LEU A 358 24.43 24.18 -9.57
C LEU A 358 23.40 23.55 -10.51
N VAL A 359 23.10 22.25 -10.34
CA VAL A 359 22.05 21.56 -11.09
C VAL A 359 20.70 21.83 -10.42
N LYS A 360 19.83 22.60 -11.08
CA LYS A 360 18.56 23.06 -10.50
C LYS A 360 17.42 22.11 -10.80
N LYS A 361 17.42 21.48 -11.99
CA LYS A 361 16.37 20.54 -12.39
C LYS A 361 16.64 19.14 -11.88
N LYS A 362 15.56 18.43 -11.52
CA LYS A 362 15.65 17.01 -11.18
C LYS A 362 15.89 16.20 -12.45
N LYS A 363 16.67 15.13 -12.34
CA LYS A 363 17.00 14.26 -13.48
C LYS A 363 15.77 13.71 -14.22
N LYS A 364 14.69 13.43 -13.49
CA LYS A 364 13.41 12.97 -14.06
C LYS A 364 12.75 13.95 -15.04
N ASP A 365 13.09 15.24 -14.95
CA ASP A 365 12.55 16.31 -15.80
C ASP A 365 13.43 16.54 -17.05
N MET A 366 14.61 15.91 -17.08
CA MET A 366 15.61 16.01 -18.15
C MET A 366 15.61 14.77 -19.08
N LYS A 367 14.43 14.32 -19.52
CA LYS A 367 14.30 13.14 -20.39
C LYS A 367 14.73 13.38 -21.84
N ARG A 368 14.56 14.62 -22.33
CA ARG A 368 14.88 15.00 -23.72
C ARG A 368 16.27 15.63 -23.81
N ARG A 369 16.94 15.43 -24.96
CA ARG A 369 18.26 15.98 -25.26
C ARG A 369 18.34 17.49 -25.04
N GLU A 370 17.33 18.23 -25.49
CA GLU A 370 17.27 19.69 -25.39
C GLU A 370 17.27 20.17 -23.94
N HIS A 371 16.53 19.50 -23.06
CA HIS A 371 16.46 19.85 -21.64
C HIS A 371 17.80 19.59 -20.94
N MET A 372 18.48 18.49 -21.29
CA MET A 372 19.81 18.16 -20.77
C MET A 372 20.86 19.19 -21.20
N LEU A 373 20.83 19.62 -22.47
CA LEU A 373 21.75 20.63 -22.99
C LEU A 373 21.51 22.00 -22.35
N SER A 374 20.25 22.42 -22.23
CA SER A 374 19.89 23.69 -21.59
C SER A 374 20.38 23.73 -20.15
N GLU A 375 20.13 22.67 -19.37
CA GLU A 375 20.56 22.62 -17.96
C GLU A 375 22.08 22.63 -17.84
N LEU A 376 22.79 21.83 -18.63
CA LEU A 376 24.26 21.82 -18.59
C LEU A 376 24.86 23.17 -18.99
N LYS A 377 24.29 23.86 -19.99
CA LYS A 377 24.73 25.22 -20.36
C LYS A 377 24.49 26.23 -19.23
N GLU A 378 23.38 26.13 -18.51
CA GLU A 378 23.11 26.94 -17.32
C GLU A 378 24.09 26.64 -16.17
N VAL A 379 24.38 25.36 -15.92
CA VAL A 379 25.38 24.93 -14.93
C VAL A 379 26.76 25.51 -15.27
N LEU A 380 27.18 25.44 -16.54
CA LEU A 380 28.46 26.01 -16.97
C LEU A 380 28.52 27.55 -16.86
N ASN A 381 27.43 28.23 -17.18
CA ASN A 381 27.32 29.68 -17.00
C ASN A 381 27.45 30.06 -15.52
N CYS A 382 26.80 29.31 -14.61
CA CYS A 382 26.94 29.53 -13.17
C CYS A 382 28.36 29.20 -12.69
N TYR A 383 28.93 28.08 -13.14
CA TYR A 383 30.30 27.68 -12.81
C TYR A 383 31.34 28.74 -13.20
N SER A 384 31.22 29.31 -14.41
CA SER A 384 32.14 30.36 -14.89
C SER A 384 32.13 31.66 -14.07
N LYS A 385 31.09 31.88 -13.27
CA LYS A 385 30.92 33.06 -12.41
C LYS A 385 31.38 32.82 -10.97
N LEU A 386 31.73 31.59 -10.61
CA LEU A 386 32.21 31.27 -9.26
C LEU A 386 33.64 31.79 -9.05
N PRO A 387 34.03 32.11 -7.82
CA PRO A 387 35.42 32.39 -7.48
C PRO A 387 36.34 31.22 -7.84
N GLU A 388 37.59 31.51 -8.23
CA GLU A 388 38.55 30.51 -8.68
C GLU A 388 38.82 29.40 -7.63
N LEU A 389 38.77 29.75 -6.34
CA LEU A 389 38.87 28.80 -5.23
C LEU A 389 37.71 27.79 -5.21
N GLU A 390 36.49 28.21 -5.53
CA GLU A 390 35.32 27.33 -5.60
C GLU A 390 35.33 26.50 -6.89
N GLN A 391 35.85 27.04 -7.99
CA GLN A 391 36.03 26.28 -9.23
C GLN A 391 37.03 25.12 -9.06
N GLN A 392 38.09 25.34 -8.29
CA GLN A 392 39.09 24.32 -7.94
C GLN A 392 38.54 23.22 -7.01
N SER A 393 37.48 23.51 -6.25
CA SER A 393 36.79 22.51 -5.41
C SER A 393 36.12 21.37 -6.21
N LEU A 394 35.96 21.56 -7.53
CA LEU A 394 35.46 20.53 -8.45
C LEU A 394 36.48 19.39 -8.65
N PHE A 395 37.77 19.67 -8.46
CA PHE A 395 38.89 18.74 -8.68
C PHE A 395 39.56 18.26 -7.39
N ASN A 396 39.31 18.94 -6.27
CA ASN A 396 39.79 18.51 -4.97
C ASN A 396 38.85 17.43 -4.41
N GLU A 397 39.29 16.16 -4.42
CA GLU A 397 38.61 15.10 -3.67
C GLU A 397 38.79 15.38 -2.17
N GLU A 398 37.72 15.65 -1.43
CA GLU A 398 37.78 15.47 0.02
C GLU A 398 38.03 13.98 0.31
N PRO A 399 39.01 13.62 1.17
CA PRO A 399 39.18 12.26 1.59
C PRO A 399 37.93 11.85 2.38
N SER A 400 37.15 10.92 1.83
CA SER A 400 36.09 10.27 2.56
C SER A 400 36.66 9.61 3.81
N ASN A 401 36.26 10.11 4.98
CA ASN A 401 36.62 9.58 6.29
C ASN A 401 36.12 8.12 6.40
N GLU A 402 36.97 7.15 6.05
CA GLU A 402 36.75 5.73 6.34
C GLU A 402 37.14 5.43 7.79
N HIS A 403 36.45 6.02 8.77
CA HIS A 403 36.44 5.51 10.13
C HIS A 403 35.08 5.73 10.77
N GLY A 404 34.28 4.67 10.77
CA GLY A 404 32.95 4.67 11.36
C GLY A 404 32.24 3.34 11.15
N LEU A 405 32.85 2.24 11.59
CA LEU A 405 32.09 1.01 11.88
C LEU A 405 31.10 1.33 13.01
N THR A 406 29.89 1.73 12.64
CA THR A 406 28.71 1.62 13.50
C THR A 406 27.65 0.85 12.71
N PRO A 407 27.06 -0.21 13.28
CA PRO A 407 26.02 -0.96 12.60
C PRO A 407 24.75 -0.11 12.56
N VAL A 408 24.48 0.52 11.42
CA VAL A 408 23.21 1.18 11.16
C VAL A 408 22.17 0.10 10.91
N THR A 409 21.50 -0.29 11.99
CA THR A 409 20.13 -0.80 11.94
C THR A 409 19.24 0.41 11.65
N GLY A 410 18.99 0.66 10.37
CA GLY A 410 18.24 1.82 9.90
C GLY A 410 17.60 1.49 8.57
N ASN A 411 16.33 1.12 8.64
CA ASN A 411 15.49 0.71 7.53
C ASN A 411 15.07 1.94 6.71
N ASP A 412 15.96 2.49 5.89
CA ASP A 412 15.64 3.52 4.90
C ASP A 412 15.33 2.85 3.54
N ASN A 413 14.14 2.25 3.48
CA ASN A 413 13.50 1.89 2.22
C ASN A 413 13.06 3.17 1.50
N HIS A 414 13.95 3.75 0.70
CA HIS A 414 13.55 4.54 -0.45
C HIS A 414 13.40 3.58 -1.64
N GLU A 415 12.19 3.02 -1.74
CA GLU A 415 11.69 2.36 -2.95
C GLU A 415 11.52 3.41 -4.05
N ASP A 416 12.52 3.52 -4.93
CA ASP A 416 12.29 4.00 -6.29
C ASP A 416 11.81 2.78 -7.10
N GLU A 417 10.49 2.59 -7.18
CA GLU A 417 9.85 1.73 -8.17
C GLU A 417 10.23 2.22 -9.58
N LEU A 418 11.18 1.54 -10.20
CA LEU A 418 11.37 1.58 -11.64
C LEU A 418 10.76 0.31 -12.21
N GLN A 419 9.57 0.49 -12.81
CA GLN A 419 8.92 -0.43 -13.73
C GLN A 419 9.96 -1.03 -14.68
N TYR A 420 10.10 -2.36 -14.66
CA TYR A 420 10.60 -3.12 -15.78
C TYR A 420 9.44 -3.97 -16.29
N GLU A 421 8.78 -3.45 -17.33
CA GLU A 421 8.16 -4.28 -18.35
C GLU A 421 9.29 -4.99 -19.10
N SER A 422 9.27 -6.32 -19.10
CA SER A 422 9.94 -7.12 -20.13
C SER A 422 9.13 -8.39 -20.33
N GLU A 423 8.20 -8.26 -21.27
CA GLU A 423 7.87 -9.21 -22.35
C GLU A 423 8.32 -10.67 -22.12
N ILE A 424 7.32 -11.52 -21.89
CA ILE A 424 7.41 -12.97 -22.05
C ILE A 424 7.11 -13.27 -23.53
N GLU A 425 8.21 -13.48 -24.26
CA GLU A 425 8.48 -14.63 -25.15
C GLU A 425 7.99 -16.00 -24.70
#